data_AF-A0A2C9LZN2-F1
#
_entry.id   AF-A0A2C9LZN2-F1
#
_cell.length_a   1.000
_cell.length_b   1.000
_cell.length_c   1.000
_cell.angle_alpha   90.00
_cell.angle_beta   90.00
_cell.angle_gamma   90.00
#
_symmetry.space_group_name_H-M   'P 1'
#
loop_
_entity.id
_entity.type
_entity.pdbx_description
1 polymer ?
#
loop_
_entity_poly.entity_id
_entity_poly.type
_entity_poly.pdbx_seq_one_letter_code
_entity_poly.pdbx_strand_id
1 'polypeptide(L)'
;MKNSGNSTRTIGGKMEVKTMFYTGVLADLVKSENVSLKLDPGQELSFPVHIFASDYESKLKDSCMLDVAVMLFVEESDQIFVKKDTYRLRKPHLVIQSDTL
;
A
#
# COMPACT_ATOMS: atom_id res chain seq x y z
N MET A 1 -2.71 -0.99 13.53
CA MET A 1 -3.44 -2.24 13.86
C MET A 1 -3.53 -2.31 15.37
N LYS A 2 -4.72 -2.50 15.93
CA LYS A 2 -4.93 -2.48 17.39
C LYS A 2 -5.67 -3.72 17.85
N ASN A 3 -5.10 -4.44 18.83
CA ASN A 3 -5.79 -5.54 19.50
C ASN A 3 -6.63 -4.98 20.66
N SER A 4 -7.94 -4.90 20.48
CA SER A 4 -8.87 -4.46 21.54
C SER A 4 -9.44 -5.62 22.36
N GLY A 5 -8.94 -6.85 22.15
CA GLY A 5 -9.33 -8.03 22.90
C GLY A 5 -8.46 -8.26 24.14
N ASN A 6 -8.80 -9.33 24.88
CA ASN A 6 -8.17 -9.67 26.16
C ASN A 6 -7.10 -10.77 26.04
N SER A 7 -6.76 -11.21 24.84
CA SER A 7 -5.76 -12.24 24.59
C SER A 7 -4.87 -11.86 23.40
N THR A 8 -3.62 -12.31 23.41
CA THR A 8 -2.68 -12.11 22.31
C THR A 8 -3.25 -12.67 21.00
N ARG A 9 -2.97 -11.98 19.89
CA ARG A 9 -3.41 -12.35 18.54
C ARG A 9 -2.23 -12.44 17.60
N THR A 10 -2.23 -13.47 16.76
CA THR A 10 -1.25 -13.66 15.69
C THR A 10 -1.87 -13.16 14.39
N ILE A 11 -1.25 -12.14 13.82
CA ILE A 11 -1.69 -11.51 12.58
C ILE A 11 -0.78 -11.97 11.45
N GLY A 12 -1.37 -12.62 10.46
CA GLY A 12 -0.73 -12.95 9.19
C GLY A 12 -1.35 -12.18 8.03
N GLY A 13 -0.65 -12.06 6.91
CA GLY A 13 -1.23 -11.49 5.71
C GLY A 13 -0.21 -10.93 4.73
N LYS A 14 -0.69 -10.08 3.83
CA LYS A 14 0.12 -9.40 2.82
C LYS A 14 -0.40 -8.01 2.49
N MET A 15 0.54 -7.15 2.12
CA MET A 15 0.27 -5.88 1.46
C MET A 15 0.82 -5.92 0.04
N GLU A 16 0.02 -5.50 -0.93
CA GLU A 16 0.41 -5.37 -2.32
C GLU A 16 0.20 -3.93 -2.79
N VAL A 17 1.16 -3.45 -3.58
CA VAL A 17 1.06 -2.20 -4.31
C VAL A 17 1.19 -2.49 -5.79
N LYS A 18 0.22 -2.06 -6.57
CA LYS A 18 0.19 -2.25 -8.02
C LYS A 18 0.01 -0.91 -8.73
N THR A 19 0.55 -0.78 -9.93
CA THR A 19 0.18 0.34 -10.80
C THR A 19 -1.23 0.11 -11.34
N MET A 20 -1.92 1.20 -11.63
CA MET A 20 -3.31 1.16 -12.07
C MET A 20 -3.54 2.19 -13.17
N PHE A 21 -4.36 1.84 -14.15
CA PHE A 21 -4.89 2.81 -15.12
C PHE A 21 -5.99 3.66 -14.47
N TYR A 22 -6.28 4.82 -15.04
CA TYR A 22 -7.35 5.69 -14.54
C TYR A 22 -8.74 5.03 -14.54
N THR A 23 -8.93 3.99 -15.36
CA THR A 23 -10.14 3.17 -15.43
C THR A 23 -10.31 2.24 -14.23
N GLY A 24 -9.33 2.15 -13.33
CA GLY A 24 -9.32 1.19 -12.23
C GLY A 24 -8.72 -0.17 -12.59
N VAL A 25 -8.29 -0.38 -13.84
CA VAL A 25 -7.65 -1.62 -14.27
C VAL A 25 -6.25 -1.70 -13.67
N LEU A 26 -5.98 -2.77 -12.90
CA LEU A 26 -4.66 -3.05 -12.33
C LEU A 26 -3.67 -3.43 -13.43
N ALA A 27 -2.40 -3.09 -13.22
CA ALA A 27 -1.32 -3.42 -14.13
C ALA A 27 -0.17 -4.13 -13.40
N ASP A 28 0.97 -3.45 -13.21
CA ASP A 28 2.20 -4.07 -12.75
C ASP A 28 2.31 -4.10 -11.22
N LEU A 29 2.90 -5.16 -10.68
CA LEU A 29 3.25 -5.22 -9.26
C LEU A 29 4.45 -4.29 -8.98
N VAL A 30 4.23 -3.30 -8.12
CA VAL A 30 5.27 -2.42 -7.60
C VAL A 30 5.98 -3.10 -6.43
N LYS A 31 5.20 -3.55 -5.45
CA LYS A 31 5.74 -4.13 -4.21
C LYS A 31 4.76 -5.13 -3.59
N SER A 32 5.30 -6.16 -2.96
CA SER A 32 4.55 -7.11 -2.13
C SER A 32 5.33 -7.35 -0.85
N GLU A 33 4.69 -7.20 0.30
CA GLU A 33 5.28 -7.47 1.61
C GLU A 33 4.36 -8.39 2.42
N ASN A 34 4.95 -9.43 3.01
CA ASN A 34 4.23 -10.30 3.93
C ASN A 34 4.22 -9.66 5.33
N VAL A 35 3.08 -9.77 6.00
CA VAL A 35 2.89 -9.31 7.37
C VAL A 35 2.78 -10.53 8.26
N SER A 36 3.60 -10.60 9.29
CA SER A 36 3.54 -11.64 10.33
C SER A 36 3.98 -11.03 11.65
N LEU A 37 3.05 -10.86 12.59
CA LEU A 37 3.34 -10.26 13.89
C LEU A 37 2.38 -10.76 14.97
N LYS A 38 2.76 -10.57 16.23
CA LYS A 38 1.90 -10.80 17.38
C LYS A 38 1.49 -9.48 18.01
N LEU A 39 0.22 -9.36 18.41
CA LEU A 39 -0.33 -8.22 19.13
C LEU A 39 -0.83 -8.66 20.49
N ASP A 40 -0.22 -8.14 21.54
CA ASP A 40 -0.68 -8.35 22.91
C ASP A 40 -1.99 -7.58 23.19
N PRO A 41 -2.74 -7.95 24.24
CA PRO A 41 -3.96 -7.25 24.62
C PRO A 41 -3.75 -5.74 24.79
N GLY A 42 -4.57 -4.94 24.12
CA GLY A 42 -4.47 -3.48 24.14
C GLY A 42 -3.35 -2.89 23.27
N GLN A 43 -2.47 -3.71 22.69
CA GLN A 43 -1.33 -3.24 21.90
C GLN A 43 -1.78 -2.69 20.55
N GLU A 44 -1.11 -1.63 20.13
CA GLU A 44 -1.23 -1.05 18.80
C GLU A 44 0.13 -0.99 18.11
N LEU A 45 0.20 -1.54 16.89
CA LEU A 45 1.39 -1.50 16.05
C LEU A 45 1.06 -0.95 14.66
N SER A 46 2.03 -0.26 14.09
CA SER A 46 2.03 0.19 12.70
C SER A 46 3.12 -0.55 11.94
N PHE A 47 2.79 -1.03 10.75
CA PHE A 47 3.73 -1.70 9.86
C PHE A 47 4.07 -0.75 8.71
N PRO A 48 5.21 -0.03 8.75
CA PRO A 48 5.57 0.91 7.71
C PRO A 48 6.02 0.15 6.46
N VAL A 49 5.51 0.55 5.30
CA VAL A 49 5.98 0.05 4.00
C VAL A 49 6.63 1.18 3.23
N HIS A 50 7.86 0.95 2.79
CA HIS A 50 8.62 1.90 2.02
C HIS A 50 8.60 1.53 0.53
N ILE A 51 8.23 2.50 -0.30
CA ILE A 51 8.20 2.39 -1.75
C ILE A 51 9.16 3.44 -2.30
N PHE A 52 10.20 2.99 -2.99
CA PHE A 52 11.19 3.85 -3.61
C PHE A 52 10.85 4.11 -5.07
N ALA A 53 11.40 5.19 -5.63
CA ALA A 53 11.18 5.56 -7.03
C ALA A 53 11.55 4.41 -8.00
N SER A 54 12.66 3.73 -7.72
CA SER A 54 13.10 2.54 -8.46
C SER A 54 12.07 1.41 -8.50
N ASP A 55 11.16 1.32 -7.52
CA ASP A 55 10.15 0.26 -7.48
C ASP A 55 9.04 0.45 -8.52
N TYR A 56 8.76 1.71 -8.89
CA TYR A 56 7.60 2.07 -9.73
C TYR A 56 7.93 2.82 -11.02
N GLU A 57 9.06 3.53 -11.14
CA GLU A 57 9.32 4.47 -12.25
C GLU A 57 9.12 3.85 -13.64
N SER A 58 9.64 2.64 -13.87
CA SER A 58 9.50 1.91 -15.14
C SER A 58 8.14 1.23 -15.33
N LYS A 59 7.30 1.20 -14.29
CA LYS A 59 6.02 0.48 -14.25
C LYS A 59 4.80 1.40 -14.27
N LEU A 60 5.00 2.70 -14.04
CA LEU A 60 3.90 3.67 -13.97
C LEU A 60 3.10 3.68 -15.27
N LYS A 61 1.79 3.74 -15.12
CA LYS A 61 0.85 3.94 -16.22
C LYS A 61 0.48 5.41 -16.36
N ASP A 62 -0.19 5.72 -17.47
CA ASP A 62 -0.80 7.02 -17.67
C ASP A 62 -1.72 7.37 -16.49
N SER A 63 -1.60 8.60 -16.00
CA SER A 63 -2.20 9.12 -14.76
C SER A 63 -1.45 8.81 -13.44
N CYS A 64 -0.40 7.99 -13.46
CA CYS A 64 0.46 7.71 -12.29
C CYS A 64 -0.31 7.23 -11.05
N MET A 65 -1.30 6.36 -11.26
CA MET A 65 -2.13 5.82 -10.19
C MET A 65 -1.56 4.51 -9.65
N LEU A 66 -1.68 4.36 -8.33
CA LEU A 66 -1.29 3.18 -7.57
C LEU A 66 -2.50 2.63 -6.81
N ASP A 67 -2.60 1.32 -6.81
CA ASP A 67 -3.53 0.55 -6.02
C ASP A 67 -2.78 -0.05 -4.83
N VAL A 68 -3.18 0.31 -3.61
CA VAL A 68 -2.58 -0.20 -2.37
C VAL A 68 -3.61 -1.05 -1.66
N ALA A 69 -3.37 -2.35 -1.58
CA ALA A 69 -4.26 -3.30 -0.94
C ALA A 69 -3.54 -4.02 0.21
N VAL A 70 -4.22 -4.16 1.34
CA VAL A 70 -3.76 -4.96 2.47
C VAL A 70 -4.84 -5.98 2.81
N MET A 71 -4.42 -7.23 2.97
CA MET A 71 -5.25 -8.33 3.45
C MET A 71 -4.53 -8.97 4.64
N LEU A 72 -5.19 -8.94 5.79
CA LEU A 72 -4.71 -9.51 7.04
C LEU A 72 -5.71 -10.54 7.53
N PHE A 73 -5.22 -11.54 8.24
CA PHE A 73 -6.03 -12.51 8.95
C PHE A 73 -5.52 -12.70 10.38
N VAL A 74 -6.43 -13.05 11.28
CA VAL A 74 -6.14 -13.39 12.68
C VAL A 74 -6.18 -14.90 12.80
N GLU A 75 -5.05 -15.53 13.13
CA GLU A 75 -4.93 -17.00 13.16
C GLU A 75 -5.89 -17.65 14.17
N GLU A 76 -6.15 -16.99 15.31
CA GLU A 76 -6.96 -17.59 16.37
C GLU A 76 -8.47 -17.48 16.15
N SER A 77 -8.93 -16.59 15.28
CA SER A 77 -10.36 -16.29 15.10
C SER A 77 -10.86 -16.39 13.66
N ASP A 78 -9.99 -16.74 12.72
CA ASP A 78 -10.25 -16.74 11.27
C ASP A 78 -10.81 -15.41 10.73
N GLN A 79 -10.67 -14.32 11.49
CA GLN A 79 -11.12 -13.00 11.06
C GLN A 79 -10.23 -12.49 9.95
N ILE A 80 -10.83 -11.95 8.89
CA ILE A 80 -10.14 -11.36 7.76
C ILE A 80 -10.43 -9.87 7.72
N PHE A 81 -9.37 -9.08 7.60
CA PHE A 81 -9.43 -7.65 7.37
C PHE A 81 -8.86 -7.34 6.00
N VAL A 82 -9.63 -6.64 5.17
CA VAL A 82 -9.15 -6.16 3.87
C VAL A 82 -9.38 -4.66 3.80
N LYS A 83 -8.33 -3.93 3.42
CA LYS A 83 -8.44 -2.51 3.11
C LYS A 83 -7.74 -2.22 1.79
N LYS A 84 -8.33 -1.30 1.04
CA LYS A 84 -7.84 -0.89 -0.26
C LYS A 84 -7.91 0.63 -0.37
N ASP A 85 -6.82 1.25 -0.80
CA ASP A 85 -6.71 2.68 -1.02
C ASP A 85 -6.06 2.93 -2.39
N THR A 86 -6.42 4.04 -3.03
CA THR A 86 -5.84 4.45 -4.31
C THR A 86 -5.05 5.73 -4.14
N TYR A 87 -3.84 5.77 -4.70
CA TYR A 87 -2.96 6.94 -4.66
C TYR A 87 -2.66 7.42 -6.07
N ARG A 88 -2.46 8.74 -6.23
CA ARG A 88 -1.99 9.34 -7.49
C ARG A 88 -0.73 10.12 -7.23
N LEU A 89 0.38 9.71 -7.85
CA LEU A 89 1.65 10.42 -7.74
C LEU A 89 1.57 11.75 -8.50
N ARG A 90 2.10 12.81 -7.89
CA ARG A 90 2.17 14.14 -8.51
C ARG A 90 3.50 14.28 -9.22
N LYS A 91 3.45 14.57 -10.52
CA LYS A 91 4.64 15.00 -11.26
C LYS A 91 5.01 16.42 -10.84
N PRO A 92 6.30 16.75 -10.78
CA PRO A 92 6.73 18.13 -10.54
C PRO A 92 6.22 19.04 -11.66
N HIS A 93 5.90 20.28 -11.31
CA HIS A 93 5.49 21.29 -12.29
C HIS A 93 6.72 21.81 -13.03
N LEU A 94 6.65 21.86 -14.37
CA LEU A 94 7.68 22.45 -15.20
C LEU A 94 7.29 23.89 -15.53
N VAL A 95 8.16 24.84 -15.20
CA VAL A 95 8.01 26.24 -15.61
C VAL A 95 8.71 26.42 -16.95
N ILE A 96 7.95 26.69 -18.00
CA ILE A 96 8.49 26.93 -19.34
C ILE A 96 8.58 28.44 -19.55
N GLN A 97 9.76 28.91 -19.94
CA GLN A 97 10.01 30.30 -20.32
C GLN A 97 10.41 30.32 -21.80
N SER A 98 9.85 31.25 -22.56
CA SER A 98 10.27 31.54 -23.92
C SER A 98 11.05 32.85 -23.92
N ASP A 99 12.27 32.84 -24.44
CA ASP A 99 13.01 34.07 -24.71
C ASP A 99 12.37 34.75 -25.93
N THR A 100 11.66 35.86 -25.69
CA THR A 100 11.30 36.80 -26.76
C THR A 100 12.55 37.59 -27.14
N LEU A 101 13.03 37.36 -28.38
CA LEU A 101 14.03 38.19 -29.06
C LEU A 101 13.51 39.61 -29.32
#